data_AF-A0A1S1QTX2-F1
#
_entry.id   AF-A0A1S1QTX2-F1
#
_cell.length_a   1.000
_cell.length_b   1.000
_cell.length_c   1.000
_cell.angle_alpha   90.00
_cell.angle_beta   90.00
_cell.angle_gamma   90.00
#
_symmetry.space_group_name_H-M   'P 1'
#
loop_
_entity.id
_entity.type
_entity.pdbx_description
1 polymer ?
#
loop_
_entity_poly.entity_id
_entity_poly.type
_entity_poly.pdbx_seq_one_letter_code
_entity_poly.pdbx_strand_id
1 'polypeptide(L)'
;MAVLRWLAARADSGPAVGPRPAPLAEVARATGLARATVDRVAATLAADGLVRQDGRTVTLAPRLAALGNAYLASCRIPDVLAATAARLADTFDESVSVAVPDGDGVRFVLQVTRRRAMSPVFRVGDLLPAERCAPGALFAADWAPARWAAWRARVDTDPGYTGFPALWSPASHPAGTPIAGPGDVEDSAPGPEAGAVTGFAARSAAAARAGHAVDDQLVEAGLIAVATPIHDRRPGSPTAGHVIAALSVVSHTSRHTASSLAADVLPRLRAAALDAEAALAADAAAPNAGSDAWPNADLLRETKAELGSGYLQSMARGLAVLGAFGAGSRAPTLADLARATGLPRATVRRSLLTFGHLGYVASDGRRFRLLPRVLELGYAAVTGLSLADLAEPHLTELVAAVRESASVAVLAGDEIRYVARVPASRIMSVAITIGTRFPAYPTAMGRVLLADQPPAALAERLSRLPAAGPTARAVTDPERLRALVADAARDGYALVTGELEEGLQSLAVPLRDRAGRVVAAANVSMPAGRVPPEHARGVLLPRLRVAAAAIEADLRTVTAYRASPGV
;
A
#
# COMPACT_ATOMS: atom_id res chain seq x y z
N MET A 1 -11.42 5.71 14.35
CA MET A 1 -11.59 4.34 13.80
C MET A 1 -12.82 4.21 12.91
N ALA A 2 -14.05 4.38 13.41
CA ALA A 2 -15.27 4.24 12.57
C ALA A 2 -15.24 5.06 11.27
N VAL A 3 -14.83 6.34 11.32
CA VAL A 3 -14.66 7.20 10.14
C VAL A 3 -13.68 6.60 9.12
N LEU A 4 -12.50 6.17 9.55
CA LEU A 4 -11.48 5.60 8.67
C LEU A 4 -11.95 4.29 8.02
N ARG A 5 -12.61 3.41 8.78
CA ARG A 5 -13.15 2.15 8.26
C ARG A 5 -14.24 2.37 7.21
N TRP A 6 -15.11 3.34 7.46
CA TRP A 6 -16.16 3.67 6.50
C TRP A 6 -15.57 4.25 5.21
N LEU A 7 -14.58 5.15 5.32
CA LEU A 7 -13.85 5.68 4.16
C LEU A 7 -13.10 4.57 3.40
N ALA A 8 -12.52 3.61 4.10
CA ALA A 8 -11.85 2.45 3.51
C ALA A 8 -12.83 1.56 2.74
N ALA A 9 -13.95 1.16 3.35
CA ALA A 9 -14.98 0.36 2.69
C ALA A 9 -15.55 1.06 1.44
N ARG A 10 -15.70 2.38 1.48
CA ARG A 10 -16.12 3.20 0.33
C ARG A 10 -15.07 3.24 -0.79
N ALA A 11 -13.78 3.21 -0.46
CA ALA A 11 -12.69 3.20 -1.45
C ALA A 11 -12.61 1.88 -2.23
N ASP A 12 -13.03 0.78 -1.60
CA ASP A 12 -13.04 -0.56 -2.20
C ASP A 12 -14.33 -0.86 -2.99
N SER A 13 -15.36 -0.03 -2.87
CA SER A 13 -16.66 -0.17 -3.54
C SER A 13 -16.83 0.81 -4.72
N GLY A 14 -16.62 0.32 -5.94
CA GLY A 14 -17.05 0.98 -7.18
C GLY A 14 -16.07 0.89 -8.36
N PRO A 15 -16.45 1.40 -9.56
CA PRO A 15 -15.80 1.09 -10.83
C PRO A 15 -14.35 1.59 -10.99
N ALA A 16 -13.94 2.58 -10.20
CA ALA A 16 -12.55 3.05 -10.11
C ALA A 16 -12.01 2.73 -8.70
N VAL A 17 -11.08 1.78 -8.60
CA VAL A 17 -10.46 1.37 -7.33
C VAL A 17 -9.61 2.52 -6.77
N GLY A 18 -9.90 2.98 -5.54
CA GLY A 18 -9.13 4.05 -4.89
C GLY A 18 -9.96 4.95 -3.96
N PRO A 19 -9.30 5.69 -3.04
CA PRO A 19 -9.98 6.57 -2.10
C PRO A 19 -10.65 7.76 -2.83
N ARG A 20 -11.96 7.95 -2.60
CA ARG A 20 -12.75 9.03 -3.19
C ARG A 20 -13.14 10.07 -2.15
N PRO A 21 -13.26 11.36 -2.52
CA PRO A 21 -13.83 12.37 -1.66
C PRO A 21 -15.24 12.00 -1.20
N ALA A 22 -15.46 12.08 0.11
CA ALA A 22 -16.74 11.83 0.74
C ALA A 22 -17.21 13.10 1.48
N PRO A 23 -18.45 13.56 1.26
CA PRO A 23 -19.02 14.63 2.07
C PRO A 23 -19.05 14.25 3.54
N LEU A 24 -18.60 15.13 4.42
CA LEU A 24 -18.61 14.90 5.87
C LEU A 24 -20.02 14.63 6.44
N ALA A 25 -21.08 14.98 5.70
CA ALA A 25 -22.47 14.73 6.10
C ALA A 25 -22.86 13.28 5.86
N GLU A 26 -22.33 12.69 4.79
CA GLU A 26 -22.45 11.26 4.50
C GLU A 26 -21.71 10.44 5.56
N VAL A 27 -20.48 10.85 5.91
CA VAL A 27 -19.69 10.25 7.00
C VAL A 27 -20.47 10.27 8.32
N ALA A 28 -21.08 11.40 8.68
CA ALA A 28 -21.88 11.52 9.90
C ALA A 28 -23.09 10.57 9.91
N ARG A 29 -23.86 10.52 8.81
CA ARG A 29 -25.00 9.60 8.69
C ARG A 29 -24.56 8.14 8.79
N ALA A 30 -23.51 7.76 8.08
CA ALA A 30 -23.08 6.36 8.02
C ALA A 30 -22.41 5.88 9.32
N THR A 31 -21.73 6.76 10.06
CA THR A 31 -21.09 6.40 11.33
C THR A 31 -22.00 6.56 12.54
N GLY A 32 -23.16 7.19 12.40
CA GLY A 32 -24.05 7.55 13.51
C GLY A 32 -23.48 8.62 14.44
N LEU A 33 -22.35 9.23 14.10
CA LEU A 33 -21.70 10.26 14.91
C LEU A 33 -22.33 11.63 14.65
N ALA A 34 -22.43 12.45 15.70
CA ALA A 34 -22.84 13.85 15.58
C ALA A 34 -21.92 14.61 14.61
N ARG A 35 -22.51 15.49 13.78
CA ARG A 35 -21.79 16.20 12.72
C ARG A 35 -20.57 16.98 13.24
N ALA A 36 -20.73 17.70 14.35
CA ALA A 36 -19.64 18.45 14.99
C ALA A 36 -18.50 17.54 15.51
N THR A 37 -18.78 16.28 15.82
CA THR A 37 -17.75 15.29 16.17
C THR A 37 -17.01 14.84 14.91
N VAL A 38 -17.72 14.57 13.82
CA VAL A 38 -17.11 14.20 12.53
C VAL A 38 -16.20 15.31 12.00
N ASP A 39 -16.63 16.57 12.07
CA ASP A 39 -15.81 17.69 11.61
C ASP A 39 -14.49 17.79 12.39
N ARG A 40 -14.53 17.65 13.73
CA ARG A 40 -13.30 17.64 14.56
C ARG A 40 -12.43 16.41 14.32
N VAL A 41 -13.04 15.25 14.10
CA VAL A 41 -12.30 14.02 13.74
C VAL A 41 -11.59 14.20 12.40
N ALA A 42 -12.28 14.70 11.38
CA ALA A 42 -11.70 14.95 10.07
C ALA A 42 -10.57 15.99 10.13
N ALA A 43 -10.79 17.10 10.83
CA ALA A 43 -9.76 18.13 11.02
C ALA A 43 -8.51 17.58 11.73
N THR A 44 -8.70 16.75 12.77
CA THR A 44 -7.58 16.11 13.48
C THR A 44 -6.83 15.13 12.60
N LEU A 45 -7.54 14.27 11.85
CA LEU A 45 -6.92 13.33 10.92
C LEU A 45 -6.19 14.05 9.78
N ALA A 46 -6.71 15.21 9.33
CA ALA A 46 -6.09 16.02 8.29
C ALA A 46 -4.82 16.69 8.79
N ALA A 47 -4.82 17.23 10.01
CA ALA A 47 -3.63 17.77 10.66
C ALA A 47 -2.53 16.72 10.84
N ASP A 48 -2.91 15.46 11.15
CA ASP A 48 -1.97 14.35 11.26
C ASP A 48 -1.56 13.76 9.87
N GLY A 49 -2.14 14.28 8.77
CA GLY A 49 -1.86 13.86 7.40
C GLY A 49 -2.48 12.53 6.97
N LEU A 50 -3.38 11.95 7.78
CA LEU A 50 -4.01 10.65 7.53
C LEU A 50 -5.20 10.72 6.57
N VAL A 51 -5.78 11.91 6.41
CA VAL A 51 -6.80 12.21 5.41
C VAL A 51 -6.50 13.56 4.76
N ARG A 52 -7.01 13.80 3.56
CA ARG A 52 -7.05 15.12 2.94
C ARG A 52 -8.47 15.67 3.09
N GLN A 53 -8.58 16.88 3.63
CA GLN A 53 -9.86 17.57 3.73
C GLN A 53 -9.88 18.73 2.73
N ASP A 54 -10.85 18.71 1.82
CA ASP A 54 -11.09 19.78 0.86
C ASP A 54 -12.51 20.32 1.06
N GLY A 55 -12.59 21.50 1.65
CA GLY A 55 -13.83 22.12 2.12
C GLY A 55 -14.63 21.19 3.03
N ARG A 56 -15.76 20.68 2.50
CA ARG A 56 -16.70 19.80 3.21
C ARG A 56 -16.53 18.32 2.87
N THR A 57 -15.49 17.97 2.13
CA THR A 57 -15.19 16.59 1.73
C THR A 57 -13.91 16.09 2.37
N VAL A 58 -13.83 14.79 2.58
CA VAL A 58 -12.66 14.11 3.15
C VAL A 58 -12.31 12.88 2.32
N THR A 59 -11.02 12.64 2.13
CA THR A 59 -10.48 11.49 1.37
C THR A 59 -9.32 10.89 2.16
N LEU A 60 -9.10 9.57 2.08
CA LEU A 60 -7.90 8.95 2.69
C LEU A 60 -6.63 9.52 2.06
N ALA A 61 -5.59 9.74 2.88
CA ALA A 61 -4.30 10.24 2.42
C ALA A 61 -3.21 9.15 2.52
N PRO A 62 -2.14 9.21 1.71
CA PRO A 62 -1.12 8.15 1.64
C PRO A 62 -0.44 7.83 2.98
N ARG A 63 -0.19 8.84 3.83
CA ARG A 63 0.43 8.67 5.16
C ARG A 63 -0.34 7.70 6.06
N LEU A 64 -1.64 7.47 5.81
CA LEU A 64 -2.43 6.47 6.53
C LEU A 64 -1.83 5.06 6.47
N ALA A 65 -1.11 4.71 5.40
CA ALA A 65 -0.40 3.44 5.31
C ALA A 65 0.63 3.25 6.44
N ALA A 66 1.15 4.32 7.05
CA ALA A 66 2.08 4.24 8.17
C ALA A 66 1.51 3.43 9.36
N LEU A 67 0.19 3.42 9.57
CA LEU A 67 -0.45 2.59 10.62
C LEU A 67 -0.34 1.09 10.31
N GLY A 68 -0.56 0.72 9.05
CA GLY A 68 -0.40 -0.67 8.59
C GLY A 68 1.07 -1.08 8.52
N ASN A 69 1.94 -0.18 8.05
CA ASN A 69 3.38 -0.39 8.02
C ASN A 69 3.94 -0.66 9.42
N ALA A 70 3.39 -0.03 10.47
CA ALA A 70 3.77 -0.32 11.84
C ALA A 70 3.47 -1.77 12.25
N TYR A 71 2.32 -2.32 11.84
CA TYR A 71 2.02 -3.72 12.06
C TYR A 71 2.93 -4.65 11.24
N LEU A 72 3.07 -4.40 9.94
CA LEU A 72 3.89 -5.22 9.05
C LEU A 72 5.36 -5.25 9.49
N ALA A 73 5.90 -4.11 9.94
CA ALA A 73 7.22 -4.01 10.56
C ALA A 73 7.29 -4.81 11.86
N SER A 74 6.26 -4.72 12.70
CA SER A 74 6.24 -5.40 14.01
C SER A 74 6.16 -6.93 13.90
N CYS A 75 5.43 -7.45 12.91
CA CYS A 75 5.25 -8.89 12.75
C CYS A 75 6.40 -9.55 11.99
N ARG A 76 7.16 -8.80 11.17
CA ARG A 76 8.35 -9.22 10.41
C ARG A 76 8.11 -10.30 9.36
N ILE A 77 6.89 -10.83 9.28
CA ILE A 77 6.49 -11.85 8.31
C ILE A 77 6.78 -11.38 6.89
N PRO A 78 6.35 -10.17 6.44
CA PRO A 78 6.64 -9.73 5.08
C PRO A 78 8.15 -9.60 4.81
N ASP A 79 8.90 -9.00 5.75
CA ASP A 79 10.34 -8.76 5.59
C ASP A 79 11.14 -10.06 5.46
N VAL A 80 10.83 -11.06 6.29
CA VAL A 80 11.54 -12.34 6.31
C VAL A 80 11.13 -13.22 5.13
N LEU A 81 9.86 -13.19 4.73
CA LEU A 81 9.34 -14.12 3.71
C LEU A 81 9.36 -13.54 2.29
N ALA A 82 9.57 -12.24 2.08
CA ALA A 82 9.53 -11.60 0.76
C ALA A 82 10.39 -12.32 -0.29
N ALA A 83 11.65 -12.62 0.04
CA ALA A 83 12.57 -13.29 -0.88
C ALA A 83 12.14 -14.73 -1.18
N THR A 84 11.63 -15.45 -0.17
CA THR A 84 11.14 -16.83 -0.34
C THR A 84 9.88 -16.86 -1.19
N ALA A 85 8.92 -15.97 -0.95
CA ALA A 85 7.72 -15.86 -1.75
C ALA A 85 8.04 -15.50 -3.21
N ALA A 86 8.98 -14.59 -3.44
CA ALA A 86 9.44 -14.23 -4.79
C ALA A 86 10.04 -15.44 -5.54
N ARG A 87 10.97 -16.18 -4.90
CA ARG A 87 11.57 -17.38 -5.49
C ARG A 87 10.53 -18.46 -5.81
N LEU A 88 9.56 -18.67 -4.93
CA LEU A 88 8.49 -19.64 -5.19
C LEU A 88 7.61 -19.20 -6.36
N ALA A 89 7.25 -17.91 -6.43
CA ALA A 89 6.47 -17.38 -7.54
C ALA A 89 7.22 -17.50 -8.88
N ASP A 90 8.54 -17.31 -8.89
CA ASP A 90 9.38 -17.58 -10.07
C ASP A 90 9.45 -19.06 -10.41
N THR A 91 9.61 -19.92 -9.39
CA THR A 91 9.77 -21.37 -9.57
C THR A 91 8.51 -22.01 -10.14
N PHE A 92 7.34 -21.57 -9.67
CA PHE A 92 6.06 -22.13 -10.10
C PHE A 92 5.43 -21.39 -11.28
N ASP A 93 5.92 -20.19 -11.65
CA ASP A 93 5.21 -19.25 -12.52
C ASP A 93 3.76 -18.98 -12.04
N GLU A 94 3.56 -18.98 -10.72
CA GLU A 94 2.26 -18.81 -10.07
C GLU A 94 2.29 -17.68 -9.04
N SER A 95 1.11 -17.20 -8.65
CA SER A 95 1.03 -16.18 -7.61
C SER A 95 1.26 -16.81 -6.23
N VAL A 96 2.02 -16.14 -5.38
CA VAL A 96 2.33 -16.59 -4.02
C VAL A 96 1.88 -15.53 -3.03
N SER A 97 1.21 -15.96 -1.96
CA SER A 97 0.71 -15.07 -0.91
C SER A 97 1.07 -15.58 0.48
N VAL A 98 1.18 -14.65 1.43
CA VAL A 98 1.26 -14.96 2.85
C VAL A 98 0.12 -14.26 3.56
N ALA A 99 -0.63 -15.03 4.32
CA ALA A 99 -1.72 -14.54 5.13
C ALA A 99 -1.50 -14.83 6.62
N VAL A 100 -2.19 -14.07 7.48
CA VAL A 100 -2.16 -14.19 8.94
C VAL A 100 -3.60 -14.31 9.47
N PRO A 101 -3.80 -14.93 10.64
CA PRO A 101 -5.12 -15.00 11.26
C PRO A 101 -5.57 -13.59 11.72
N ASP A 102 -6.80 -13.21 11.38
CA ASP A 102 -7.42 -11.98 11.89
C ASP A 102 -8.87 -12.25 12.30
N GLY A 103 -9.05 -12.51 13.60
CA GLY A 103 -10.36 -12.88 14.13
C GLY A 103 -10.83 -14.21 13.56
N ASP A 104 -11.99 -14.17 12.92
CA ASP A 104 -12.63 -15.26 12.17
C ASP A 104 -12.40 -15.15 10.65
N GLY A 105 -11.44 -14.33 10.25
CA GLY A 105 -10.99 -14.15 8.88
C GLY A 105 -9.48 -14.35 8.72
N VAL A 106 -9.04 -14.10 7.49
CA VAL A 106 -7.69 -14.28 6.97
C VAL A 106 -7.26 -12.97 6.34
N ARG A 107 -6.13 -12.41 6.79
CA ARG A 107 -5.62 -11.15 6.24
C ARG A 107 -4.32 -11.34 5.49
N PHE A 108 -4.23 -10.81 4.27
CA PHE A 108 -2.99 -10.88 3.49
C PHE A 108 -1.96 -9.87 3.98
N VAL A 109 -0.72 -10.30 4.14
CA VAL A 109 0.40 -9.46 4.59
C VAL A 109 1.55 -9.38 3.58
N LEU A 110 1.57 -10.30 2.61
CA LEU A 110 2.53 -10.32 1.50
C LEU A 110 1.86 -10.93 0.28
N GLN A 111 2.06 -10.33 -0.88
CA GLN A 111 1.54 -10.82 -2.16
C GLN A 111 2.62 -10.66 -3.22
N VAL A 112 2.94 -11.75 -3.92
CA VAL A 112 3.79 -11.75 -5.12
C VAL A 112 2.95 -12.27 -6.27
N THR A 113 2.64 -11.37 -7.21
CA THR A 113 1.69 -11.63 -8.28
C THR A 113 2.43 -12.02 -9.56
N ARG A 114 1.83 -12.91 -10.35
CA ARG A 114 2.30 -13.23 -11.70
C ARG A 114 1.19 -12.88 -12.70
N ARG A 115 1.56 -12.21 -13.80
CA ARG A 115 0.65 -11.54 -14.77
C ARG A 115 -0.29 -12.49 -15.55
N ARG A 116 -0.31 -13.79 -15.23
CA ARG A 116 -1.08 -14.84 -15.92
C ARG A 116 -2.26 -15.37 -15.11
N ALA A 117 -2.54 -14.83 -13.92
CA ALA A 117 -3.76 -15.15 -13.18
C ALA A 117 -4.96 -14.45 -13.84
N MET A 118 -5.93 -15.23 -14.34
CA MET A 118 -7.21 -14.72 -14.86
C MET A 118 -8.22 -14.37 -13.75
N SER A 119 -7.80 -14.48 -12.48
CA SER A 119 -8.63 -14.37 -11.28
C SER A 119 -8.18 -13.21 -10.37
N PRO A 120 -9.01 -12.77 -9.41
CA PRO A 120 -8.74 -11.75 -8.43
C PRO A 120 -7.35 -11.90 -7.83
N VAL A 121 -6.67 -10.77 -7.76
CA VAL A 121 -5.48 -10.67 -6.94
C VAL A 121 -5.84 -9.87 -5.70
N PHE A 122 -5.93 -10.56 -4.57
CA PHE A 122 -6.02 -9.92 -3.27
C PHE A 122 -4.79 -9.05 -2.99
N ARG A 123 -5.01 -7.92 -2.34
CA ARG A 123 -3.98 -6.95 -1.96
C ARG A 123 -3.55 -7.19 -0.52
N VAL A 124 -2.36 -6.71 -0.18
CA VAL A 124 -1.94 -6.64 1.23
C VAL A 124 -2.95 -5.80 2.01
N GLY A 125 -3.42 -6.35 3.13
CA GLY A 125 -4.46 -5.76 3.96
C GLY A 125 -5.88 -6.23 3.67
N ASP A 126 -6.15 -6.87 2.52
CA ASP A 126 -7.47 -7.44 2.24
C ASP A 126 -7.79 -8.56 3.25
N LEU A 127 -9.07 -8.63 3.66
CA LEU A 127 -9.60 -9.59 4.63
C LEU A 127 -10.57 -10.53 3.92
N LEU A 128 -10.36 -11.84 4.09
CA LEU A 128 -11.25 -12.89 3.63
C LEU A 128 -11.88 -13.63 4.80
N PRO A 129 -13.10 -14.16 4.65
CA PRO A 129 -13.68 -15.05 5.65
C PRO A 129 -12.92 -16.39 5.66
N ALA A 130 -12.62 -16.89 6.86
CA ALA A 130 -11.76 -18.05 7.01
C ALA A 130 -12.30 -19.31 6.31
N GLU A 131 -13.62 -19.49 6.26
CA GLU A 131 -14.23 -20.65 5.63
C GLU A 131 -14.19 -20.65 4.11
N ARG A 132 -13.89 -19.52 3.46
CA ARG A 132 -13.85 -19.39 2.00
C ARG A 132 -12.43 -19.45 1.43
N CYS A 133 -11.42 -19.86 2.22
CA CYS A 133 -10.05 -19.96 1.72
C CYS A 133 -9.20 -21.02 2.44
N ALA A 134 -8.18 -21.53 1.77
CA ALA A 134 -7.27 -22.55 2.33
C ALA A 134 -6.57 -22.12 3.63
N PRO A 135 -5.98 -20.90 3.75
CA PRO A 135 -5.38 -20.44 5.01
C PRO A 135 -6.32 -20.48 6.21
N GLY A 136 -7.60 -20.19 6.00
CA GLY A 136 -8.56 -20.13 7.09
C GLY A 136 -8.83 -21.50 7.72
N ALA A 137 -8.81 -22.57 6.93
CA ALA A 137 -8.88 -23.94 7.45
C ALA A 137 -7.66 -24.28 8.34
N LEU A 138 -6.47 -23.80 7.98
CA LEU A 138 -5.26 -23.97 8.79
C LEU A 138 -5.34 -23.20 10.11
N PHE A 139 -5.80 -21.94 10.08
CA PHE A 139 -5.90 -21.13 11.30
C PHE A 139 -6.99 -21.60 12.24
N ALA A 140 -8.10 -22.11 11.69
CA ALA A 140 -9.21 -22.63 12.48
C ALA A 140 -8.85 -23.90 13.27
N ALA A 141 -7.78 -24.61 12.90
CA ALA A 141 -7.28 -25.75 13.67
C ALA A 141 -6.85 -25.36 15.09
N ASP A 142 -6.38 -24.12 15.27
CA ASP A 142 -5.94 -23.57 16.55
C ASP A 142 -7.02 -22.75 17.28
N TRP A 143 -8.25 -22.73 16.78
CA TRP A 143 -9.30 -21.90 17.37
C TRP A 143 -9.81 -22.46 18.70
N ALA A 144 -9.76 -21.61 19.73
CA ALA A 144 -10.45 -21.85 20.98
C ALA A 144 -11.98 -21.92 20.77
N PRO A 145 -12.75 -22.60 21.65
CA PRO A 145 -14.22 -22.70 21.54
C PRO A 145 -14.92 -21.35 21.41
N ALA A 146 -14.43 -20.30 22.08
CA ALA A 146 -14.97 -18.95 21.97
C ALA A 146 -14.81 -18.35 20.57
N ARG A 147 -13.72 -18.67 19.86
CA ARG A 147 -13.51 -18.22 18.48
C ARG A 147 -14.45 -18.93 17.51
N TRP A 148 -14.65 -20.24 17.68
CA TRP A 148 -15.66 -21.00 16.94
C TRP A 148 -17.07 -20.45 17.15
N ALA A 149 -17.41 -20.06 18.38
CA ALA A 149 -18.70 -19.41 18.67
C ALA A 149 -18.83 -18.04 18.00
N ALA A 150 -17.78 -17.21 18.03
CA ALA A 150 -17.78 -15.91 17.37
C ALA A 150 -17.91 -16.02 15.84
N TRP A 151 -17.23 -16.99 15.23
CA TRP A 151 -17.36 -17.27 13.80
C TRP A 151 -18.78 -17.70 13.42
N ARG A 152 -19.41 -18.63 14.17
CA ARG A 152 -20.81 -19.02 13.95
C ARG A 152 -21.75 -17.81 14.02
N ALA A 153 -21.62 -17.00 15.06
CA ALA A 153 -22.41 -15.79 15.20
C ALA A 153 -22.21 -14.81 14.02
N ARG A 154 -20.99 -14.70 13.47
CA ARG A 154 -20.74 -13.90 12.27
C ARG A 154 -21.44 -14.49 11.05
N VAL A 155 -21.33 -15.81 10.83
CA VAL A 155 -22.00 -16.48 9.69
C VAL A 155 -23.51 -16.25 9.76
N ASP A 156 -24.11 -16.34 10.95
CA ASP A 156 -25.54 -16.12 11.15
C ASP A 156 -25.96 -14.65 10.92
N THR A 157 -25.12 -13.70 11.31
CA THR A 157 -25.45 -12.26 11.26
C THR A 157 -25.04 -11.56 9.97
N ASP A 158 -24.10 -12.13 9.22
CA ASP A 158 -23.59 -11.60 7.96
C ASP A 158 -23.46 -12.69 6.88
N PRO A 159 -24.58 -13.34 6.49
CA PRO A 159 -24.56 -14.42 5.50
C PRO A 159 -24.17 -13.92 4.09
N GLY A 160 -24.42 -12.64 3.80
CA GLY A 160 -24.00 -11.97 2.58
C GLY A 160 -22.53 -11.53 2.57
N TYR A 161 -21.79 -11.89 3.62
CA TYR A 161 -20.39 -11.60 3.82
C TYR A 161 -20.02 -10.12 3.91
N THR A 162 -20.95 -9.17 4.01
CA THR A 162 -20.80 -7.70 3.87
C THR A 162 -19.62 -7.07 4.64
N GLY A 163 -19.11 -7.72 5.68
CA GLY A 163 -17.87 -7.39 6.38
C GLY A 163 -16.55 -7.68 5.63
N PHE A 164 -16.60 -8.34 4.48
CA PHE A 164 -15.44 -8.79 3.68
C PHE A 164 -15.40 -8.16 2.26
N PRO A 165 -15.18 -6.83 2.14
CA PRO A 165 -15.20 -6.08 0.86
C PRO A 165 -14.35 -6.64 -0.28
N ALA A 166 -13.27 -7.35 0.06
CA ALA A 166 -12.38 -7.95 -0.92
C ALA A 166 -13.05 -9.04 -1.77
N LEU A 167 -14.13 -9.68 -1.27
CA LEU A 167 -14.88 -10.68 -2.04
C LEU A 167 -15.64 -10.08 -3.22
N TRP A 168 -16.06 -8.82 -3.16
CA TRP A 168 -16.89 -8.18 -4.21
C TRP A 168 -16.20 -6.98 -4.87
N SER A 169 -14.91 -6.78 -4.63
CA SER A 169 -14.18 -5.70 -5.28
C SER A 169 -14.17 -5.90 -6.80
N PRO A 170 -14.28 -4.85 -7.62
CA PRO A 170 -14.12 -4.96 -9.06
C PRO A 170 -12.70 -5.38 -9.50
N ALA A 171 -11.70 -5.28 -8.62
CA ALA A 171 -10.39 -5.92 -8.82
C ALA A 171 -10.47 -7.45 -8.79
N SER A 172 -11.49 -7.98 -8.13
CA SER A 172 -11.89 -9.39 -8.10
C SER A 172 -12.89 -9.72 -9.22
N HIS A 173 -13.74 -8.77 -9.61
CA HIS A 173 -14.80 -8.96 -10.59
C HIS A 173 -14.84 -7.82 -11.63
N PRO A 174 -14.07 -7.89 -12.73
CA PRO A 174 -14.19 -6.91 -13.81
C PRO A 174 -15.59 -6.99 -14.46
N ALA A 175 -16.14 -5.84 -14.84
CA ALA A 175 -17.54 -5.70 -15.28
C ALA A 175 -17.90 -6.64 -16.44
N GLY A 176 -18.92 -7.48 -16.24
CA GLY A 176 -19.49 -8.34 -17.29
C GLY A 176 -19.82 -9.77 -16.86
N THR A 177 -19.34 -10.23 -15.71
CA THR A 177 -19.66 -11.57 -15.17
C THR A 177 -20.75 -11.46 -14.11
N PRO A 178 -21.92 -12.12 -14.27
CA PRO A 178 -22.89 -12.21 -13.19
C PRO A 178 -22.22 -12.89 -11.98
N ILE A 179 -22.21 -12.21 -10.84
CA ILE A 179 -21.99 -12.87 -9.55
C ILE A 179 -23.23 -13.74 -9.35
N ALA A 180 -23.05 -15.05 -9.10
CA ALA A 180 -24.16 -15.86 -8.62
C ALA A 180 -24.74 -15.13 -7.40
N GLY A 181 -25.98 -14.65 -7.51
CA GLY A 181 -26.68 -14.12 -6.36
C GLY A 181 -26.79 -15.21 -5.28
N PRO A 182 -27.27 -14.87 -4.07
CA PRO A 182 -27.49 -15.86 -3.01
C PRO A 182 -28.46 -17.01 -3.39
N GLY A 183 -28.95 -17.09 -4.63
CA GLY A 183 -29.78 -18.17 -5.17
C GLY A 183 -29.29 -18.82 -6.48
N ASP A 184 -28.12 -18.47 -7.04
CA ASP A 184 -27.73 -18.95 -8.39
C ASP A 184 -26.65 -20.06 -8.39
N VAL A 185 -26.40 -20.69 -7.24
CA VAL A 185 -25.68 -21.97 -7.20
C VAL A 185 -26.72 -23.08 -7.32
N GLU A 186 -26.97 -23.55 -8.54
CA GLU A 186 -27.87 -24.68 -8.78
C GLU A 186 -27.35 -25.96 -8.08
N ASP A 187 -28.08 -26.27 -7.02
CA ASP A 187 -28.47 -27.55 -6.46
C ASP A 187 -27.62 -28.80 -6.78
N SER A 188 -26.88 -29.23 -5.76
CA SER A 188 -26.77 -30.65 -5.38
C SER A 188 -26.66 -30.76 -3.85
N ALA A 189 -27.75 -30.38 -3.15
CA ALA A 189 -28.18 -30.75 -1.78
C ALA A 189 -27.27 -30.50 -0.53
N PRO A 190 -27.83 -30.40 0.70
CA PRO A 190 -29.05 -29.71 1.16
C PRO A 190 -28.74 -28.58 2.18
N GLY A 191 -29.44 -27.44 2.12
CA GLY A 191 -29.56 -26.41 3.17
C GLY A 191 -28.27 -25.60 3.53
N PRO A 192 -28.18 -24.29 3.22
CA PRO A 192 -26.91 -23.56 3.26
C PRO A 192 -26.29 -23.37 4.67
N GLU A 193 -27.07 -23.46 5.74
CA GLU A 193 -26.59 -23.09 7.08
C GLU A 193 -25.90 -24.23 7.86
N ALA A 194 -26.42 -25.47 7.79
CA ALA A 194 -25.82 -26.61 8.49
C ALA A 194 -24.67 -27.27 7.70
N GLY A 195 -24.75 -27.28 6.36
CA GLY A 195 -23.74 -27.87 5.48
C GLY A 195 -22.44 -27.06 5.40
N ALA A 196 -22.53 -25.73 5.38
CA ALA A 196 -21.36 -24.86 5.38
C ALA A 196 -20.58 -24.96 6.71
N VAL A 197 -21.30 -25.04 7.84
CA VAL A 197 -20.70 -25.11 9.17
C VAL A 197 -19.99 -26.44 9.42
N THR A 198 -20.66 -27.55 9.10
CA THR A 198 -20.08 -28.90 9.21
C THR A 198 -18.93 -29.08 8.21
N GLY A 199 -19.06 -28.53 7.00
CA GLY A 199 -18.02 -28.54 5.98
C GLY A 199 -16.74 -27.81 6.40
N PHE A 200 -16.84 -26.62 6.99
CA PHE A 200 -15.64 -25.87 7.41
C PHE A 200 -14.90 -26.54 8.57
N ALA A 201 -15.63 -27.01 9.60
CA ALA A 201 -15.02 -27.74 10.71
C ALA A 201 -14.31 -29.02 10.24
N ALA A 202 -14.92 -29.75 9.30
CA ALA A 202 -14.31 -30.93 8.69
C ALA A 202 -13.04 -30.58 7.88
N ARG A 203 -13.07 -29.51 7.06
CA ARG A 203 -11.90 -29.02 6.32
C ARG A 203 -10.77 -28.61 7.26
N SER A 204 -11.07 -27.89 8.34
CA SER A 204 -10.11 -27.50 9.37
C SER A 204 -9.45 -28.73 10.03
N ALA A 205 -10.26 -29.72 10.44
CA ALA A 205 -9.75 -30.95 11.02
C ALA A 205 -8.90 -31.77 10.03
N ALA A 206 -9.28 -31.80 8.74
CA ALA A 206 -8.49 -32.43 7.68
C ALA A 206 -7.17 -31.71 7.46
N ALA A 207 -7.18 -30.38 7.44
CA ALA A 207 -5.98 -29.56 7.27
C ALA A 207 -4.98 -29.75 8.41
N ALA A 208 -5.47 -29.83 9.66
CA ALA A 208 -4.66 -30.12 10.84
C ALA A 208 -3.93 -31.47 10.73
N ARG A 209 -4.61 -32.51 10.23
CA ARG A 209 -4.00 -33.84 10.01
C ARG A 209 -3.02 -33.85 8.83
N ALA A 210 -3.34 -33.13 7.76
CA ALA A 210 -2.60 -33.18 6.51
C ALA A 210 -1.39 -32.20 6.47
N GLY A 211 -1.34 -31.23 7.38
CA GLY A 211 -0.31 -30.17 7.40
C GLY A 211 -0.37 -29.25 6.18
N HIS A 212 -1.53 -29.17 5.53
CA HIS A 212 -1.82 -28.26 4.41
C HIS A 212 -3.34 -28.18 4.21
N ALA A 213 -3.79 -27.15 3.50
CA ALA A 213 -5.18 -26.99 3.09
C ALA A 213 -5.26 -26.69 1.60
N VAL A 214 -6.38 -27.09 1.00
CA VAL A 214 -6.67 -26.87 -0.42
C VAL A 214 -7.96 -26.05 -0.53
N ASP A 215 -7.90 -25.06 -1.39
CA ASP A 215 -9.02 -24.24 -1.85
C ASP A 215 -9.33 -24.66 -3.27
N ASP A 216 -10.48 -25.29 -3.45
CA ASP A 216 -11.04 -25.62 -4.76
C ASP A 216 -12.23 -24.70 -5.01
N GLN A 217 -11.94 -23.51 -5.56
CA GLN A 217 -12.95 -22.54 -5.98
C GLN A 217 -13.86 -22.06 -4.84
N LEU A 218 -13.33 -22.03 -3.60
CA LEU A 218 -14.05 -21.58 -2.42
C LEU A 218 -14.25 -20.07 -2.42
N VAL A 219 -13.34 -19.31 -3.04
CA VAL A 219 -13.48 -17.86 -3.18
C VAL A 219 -14.42 -17.53 -4.34
N GLU A 220 -14.12 -18.06 -5.51
CA GLU A 220 -14.85 -17.88 -6.77
C GLU A 220 -14.54 -19.03 -7.74
N ALA A 221 -15.37 -19.17 -8.77
CA ALA A 221 -15.12 -20.12 -9.85
C ALA A 221 -13.79 -19.82 -10.55
N GLY A 222 -13.03 -20.87 -10.83
CA GLY A 222 -11.72 -20.76 -11.48
C GLY A 222 -10.55 -20.55 -10.54
N LEU A 223 -10.70 -19.89 -9.38
CA LEU A 223 -9.60 -19.68 -8.44
C LEU A 223 -9.33 -20.95 -7.62
N ILE A 224 -8.08 -21.41 -7.60
CA ILE A 224 -7.64 -22.51 -6.74
C ILE A 224 -6.39 -22.14 -5.96
N ALA A 225 -6.25 -22.67 -4.75
CA ALA A 225 -5.06 -22.40 -3.93
C ALA A 225 -4.67 -23.59 -3.04
N VAL A 226 -3.38 -23.66 -2.74
CA VAL A 226 -2.82 -24.64 -1.80
C VAL A 226 -2.01 -23.88 -0.75
N ALA A 227 -2.31 -24.12 0.52
CA ALA A 227 -1.68 -23.41 1.63
C ALA A 227 -0.98 -24.37 2.60
N THR A 228 0.16 -23.96 3.13
CA THR A 228 0.87 -24.63 4.23
C THR A 228 1.02 -23.70 5.43
N PRO A 229 0.87 -24.21 6.66
CA PRO A 229 0.99 -23.40 7.87
C PRO A 229 2.44 -23.04 8.16
N ILE A 230 2.64 -21.89 8.81
CA ILE A 230 3.90 -21.46 9.40
C ILE A 230 3.66 -21.30 10.90
N HIS A 231 4.35 -22.10 11.69
CA HIS A 231 4.21 -22.13 13.14
C HIS A 231 5.16 -21.15 13.82
N ASP A 232 4.77 -20.69 15.01
CA ASP A 232 5.66 -19.90 15.83
C ASP A 232 6.74 -20.76 16.47
N ARG A 233 7.97 -20.65 15.95
CA ARG A 233 9.15 -21.31 16.51
C ARG A 233 10.02 -20.39 17.36
N ARG A 234 9.56 -19.17 17.65
CA ARG A 234 10.35 -18.18 18.41
C ARG A 234 10.45 -18.60 19.89
N PRO A 235 11.67 -18.63 20.47
CA PRO A 235 11.86 -18.99 21.88
C PRO A 235 11.09 -18.06 22.82
N GLY A 236 10.37 -18.63 23.79
CA GLY A 236 9.61 -17.86 24.78
C GLY A 236 8.40 -17.09 24.21
N SER A 237 8.00 -17.36 22.97
CA SER A 237 6.79 -16.78 22.40
C SER A 237 5.53 -17.31 23.10
N PRO A 238 4.56 -16.45 23.46
CA PRO A 238 3.29 -16.90 24.03
C PRO A 238 2.42 -17.65 23.02
N THR A 239 2.77 -17.62 21.74
CA THR A 239 2.09 -18.36 20.66
C THR A 239 2.94 -19.52 20.14
N ALA A 240 3.96 -19.97 20.88
CA ALA A 240 4.83 -21.07 20.47
C ALA A 240 4.03 -22.31 20.05
N GLY A 241 4.32 -22.84 18.87
CA GLY A 241 3.63 -23.98 18.28
C GLY A 241 2.31 -23.68 17.58
N HIS A 242 1.72 -22.48 17.76
CA HIS A 242 0.53 -22.06 17.01
C HIS A 242 0.87 -21.60 15.60
N VAL A 243 -0.09 -21.72 14.68
CA VAL A 243 0.00 -21.20 13.32
C VAL A 243 -0.10 -19.67 13.35
N ILE A 244 0.97 -18.99 12.94
CA ILE A 244 1.06 -17.50 12.91
C ILE A 244 0.93 -16.92 11.51
N ALA A 245 1.14 -17.73 10.48
CA ALA A 245 0.93 -17.36 9.08
C ALA A 245 0.65 -18.60 8.24
N ALA A 246 0.17 -18.40 7.02
CA ALA A 246 0.03 -19.45 6.01
C ALA A 246 0.65 -18.96 4.70
N LEU A 247 1.49 -19.79 4.10
CA LEU A 247 2.11 -19.56 2.79
C LEU A 247 1.30 -20.31 1.74
N SER A 248 0.83 -19.59 0.71
CA SER A 248 -0.08 -20.14 -0.29
C SER A 248 0.45 -19.95 -1.71
N VAL A 249 0.21 -20.94 -2.56
CA VAL A 249 0.33 -20.82 -4.02
C VAL A 249 -1.09 -20.77 -4.59
N VAL A 250 -1.33 -19.81 -5.48
CA VAL A 250 -2.64 -19.52 -6.07
C VAL A 250 -2.55 -19.66 -7.58
N SER A 251 -3.44 -20.45 -8.17
CA SER A 251 -3.52 -20.73 -9.60
C SER A 251 -4.97 -20.63 -10.11
N HIS A 252 -5.19 -21.05 -11.35
CA HIS A 252 -6.49 -21.06 -12.00
C HIS A 252 -6.81 -22.44 -12.60
N THR A 253 -8.08 -22.81 -12.63
CA THR A 253 -8.55 -24.13 -13.14
C THR A 253 -8.19 -24.41 -14.59
N SER A 254 -7.93 -23.36 -15.39
CA SER A 254 -7.44 -23.50 -16.77
C SER A 254 -6.02 -24.06 -16.88
N ARG A 255 -5.26 -24.10 -15.77
CA ARG A 255 -3.89 -24.63 -15.72
C ARG A 255 -3.77 -25.89 -14.87
N HIS A 256 -4.39 -25.88 -13.69
CA HIS A 256 -4.34 -26.99 -12.74
C HIS A 256 -5.73 -27.30 -12.23
N THR A 257 -6.00 -28.55 -11.84
CA THR A 257 -7.05 -28.82 -10.86
C THR A 257 -6.51 -28.54 -9.47
N ALA A 258 -7.37 -28.39 -8.46
CA ALA A 258 -6.93 -28.23 -7.07
C ALA A 258 -6.01 -29.39 -6.61
N SER A 259 -6.31 -30.62 -7.07
CA SER A 259 -5.50 -31.80 -6.77
C SER A 259 -4.15 -31.82 -7.51
N SER A 260 -4.11 -31.44 -8.80
CA SER A 260 -2.85 -31.39 -9.54
C SER A 260 -1.95 -30.27 -9.02
N LEU A 261 -2.51 -29.10 -8.71
CA LEU A 261 -1.76 -28.01 -8.07
C LEU A 261 -1.13 -28.49 -6.75
N ALA A 262 -1.90 -29.17 -5.90
CA ALA A 262 -1.41 -29.69 -4.64
C ALA A 262 -0.24 -30.67 -4.84
N ALA A 263 -0.35 -31.60 -5.79
CA ALA A 263 0.72 -32.53 -6.12
C ALA A 263 2.00 -31.81 -6.57
N ASP A 264 1.86 -30.76 -7.38
CA ASP A 264 2.99 -30.03 -7.97
C ASP A 264 3.73 -29.15 -6.95
N VAL A 265 2.99 -28.46 -6.06
CA VAL A 265 3.57 -27.40 -5.23
C VAL A 265 3.92 -27.84 -3.81
N LEU A 266 3.18 -28.81 -3.22
CA LEU A 266 3.31 -29.13 -1.79
C LEU A 266 4.72 -29.51 -1.33
N PRO A 267 5.52 -30.32 -2.06
CA PRO A 267 6.85 -30.69 -1.61
C PRO A 267 7.76 -29.47 -1.36
N ARG A 268 7.79 -28.54 -2.32
CA ARG A 268 8.59 -27.31 -2.24
C ARG A 268 7.97 -26.29 -1.29
N LEU A 269 6.64 -26.19 -1.27
CA LEU A 269 5.92 -25.27 -0.40
C LEU A 269 6.14 -25.60 1.08
N ARG A 270 6.10 -26.89 1.45
CA ARG A 270 6.40 -27.36 2.82
C ARG A 270 7.84 -27.09 3.23
N ALA A 271 8.81 -27.35 2.35
CA ALA A 271 10.21 -27.04 2.63
C ALA A 271 10.40 -25.54 2.88
N ALA A 272 9.82 -24.69 2.02
CA ALA A 272 9.88 -23.24 2.18
C ALA A 272 9.18 -22.74 3.47
N ALA A 273 8.09 -23.40 3.90
CA ALA A 273 7.44 -23.08 5.16
C ALA A 273 8.35 -23.38 6.37
N LEU A 274 9.05 -24.52 6.38
CA LEU A 274 10.02 -24.85 7.43
C LEU A 274 11.21 -23.88 7.46
N ASP A 275 11.74 -23.51 6.29
CA ASP A 275 12.78 -22.49 6.19
C ASP A 275 12.30 -21.13 6.72
N ALA A 276 11.05 -20.76 6.42
CA ALA A 276 10.43 -19.54 6.93
C ALA A 276 10.24 -19.57 8.45
N GLU A 277 9.84 -20.70 9.04
CA GLU A 277 9.76 -20.88 10.48
C GLU A 277 11.13 -20.66 11.16
N ALA A 278 12.19 -21.27 10.61
CA ALA A 278 13.55 -21.11 11.10
C ALA A 278 14.04 -19.67 10.96
N ALA A 279 13.79 -19.02 9.83
CA ALA A 279 14.18 -17.64 9.58
C ALA A 279 13.46 -16.66 10.52
N LEU A 280 12.16 -16.84 10.78
CA LEU A 280 11.39 -16.02 11.73
C LEU A 280 11.87 -16.23 13.18
N ALA A 281 12.27 -17.46 13.53
CA ALA A 281 12.86 -17.75 14.83
C ALA A 281 14.21 -17.05 15.02
N ALA A 282 15.07 -17.06 14.00
CA ALA A 282 16.37 -16.40 14.01
C ALA A 282 16.26 -14.87 14.01
N ASP A 283 15.30 -14.31 13.26
CA ASP A 283 15.07 -12.87 13.18
C ASP A 283 14.55 -12.28 14.51
N ALA A 284 14.03 -13.09 15.44
CA ALA A 284 13.34 -12.67 16.68
C ALA A 284 14.06 -11.60 17.53
N ALA A 285 15.40 -11.50 17.45
CA ALA A 285 16.20 -10.55 18.20
C ALA A 285 16.46 -9.21 17.48
N ALA A 286 16.18 -9.10 16.18
CA ALA A 286 16.50 -7.89 15.41
C ALA A 286 15.51 -6.75 15.73
N PRO A 287 15.98 -5.53 16.05
CA PRO A 287 15.12 -4.36 16.22
C PRO A 287 14.49 -3.94 14.89
N ASN A 288 13.29 -3.38 14.95
CA ASN A 288 12.62 -2.86 13.76
C ASN A 288 13.31 -1.57 13.30
N ALA A 289 13.83 -1.58 12.07
CA ALA A 289 14.19 -0.35 11.38
C ALA A 289 12.89 0.46 11.18
N GLY A 290 12.77 1.59 11.88
CA GLY A 290 11.51 2.33 12.02
C GLY A 290 10.79 2.55 10.69
N SER A 291 9.46 2.33 10.69
CA SER A 291 8.68 2.35 9.46
C SER A 291 8.34 3.77 8.97
N ASP A 292 7.99 4.70 9.86
CA ASP A 292 7.69 6.12 9.56
C ASP A 292 7.71 6.96 10.86
N ALA A 293 8.04 8.26 10.79
CA ALA A 293 8.02 9.14 11.96
C ALA A 293 6.60 9.57 12.33
N TRP A 294 6.18 9.24 13.55
CA TRP A 294 4.90 9.65 14.12
C TRP A 294 5.05 10.91 15.01
N PRO A 295 4.02 11.77 15.10
CA PRO A 295 4.06 12.94 15.97
C PRO A 295 4.39 12.57 17.42
N ASN A 296 5.38 13.25 17.99
CA ASN A 296 5.69 13.12 19.41
C ASN A 296 4.78 14.04 20.25
N ALA A 297 4.89 13.93 21.58
CA ALA A 297 4.08 14.72 22.50
C ALA A 297 4.18 16.24 22.32
N ASP A 298 5.33 16.75 21.84
CA ASP A 298 5.55 18.18 21.65
C ASP A 298 4.83 18.71 20.41
N LEU A 299 4.98 18.01 19.27
CA LEU A 299 4.26 18.35 18.04
C LEU A 299 2.74 18.31 18.25
N LEU A 300 2.24 17.28 18.95
CA LEU A 300 0.82 17.16 19.31
C LEU A 300 0.32 18.28 20.22
N ARG A 301 1.21 18.98 20.95
CA ARG A 301 0.89 20.13 21.79
C ARG A 301 0.85 21.41 20.96
N GLU A 302 1.81 21.58 20.06
CA GLU A 302 1.87 22.70 19.12
C GLU A 302 0.65 22.72 18.20
N THR A 303 0.32 21.59 17.56
CA THR A 303 -0.88 21.47 16.73
C THR A 303 -2.16 21.76 17.51
N LYS A 304 -2.23 21.37 18.80
CA LYS A 304 -3.37 21.69 19.67
C LYS A 304 -3.45 23.19 19.98
N ALA A 305 -2.32 23.86 20.14
CA ALA A 305 -2.27 25.30 20.39
C ALA A 305 -2.76 26.08 19.15
N GLU A 306 -2.38 25.67 17.94
CA GLU A 306 -2.84 26.28 16.70
C GLU A 306 -4.31 26.03 16.40
N LEU A 307 -4.76 24.78 16.49
CA LEU A 307 -6.09 24.37 16.01
C LEU A 307 -7.19 24.44 17.09
N GLY A 308 -6.82 24.71 18.34
CA GLY A 308 -7.75 24.92 19.45
C GLY A 308 -8.75 23.78 19.63
N SER A 309 -10.04 24.10 19.81
CA SER A 309 -11.12 23.14 20.06
C SER A 309 -11.44 22.22 18.85
N GLY A 310 -10.97 22.58 17.65
CA GLY A 310 -11.08 21.78 16.44
C GLY A 310 -10.25 20.49 16.47
N TYR A 311 -9.18 20.45 17.28
CA TYR A 311 -8.25 19.33 17.37
C TYR A 311 -8.51 18.42 18.58
N LEU A 312 -8.77 17.13 18.31
CA LEU A 312 -9.02 16.08 19.28
C LEU A 312 -7.72 15.43 19.74
N GLN A 313 -7.02 16.10 20.66
CA GLN A 313 -5.70 15.66 21.12
C GLN A 313 -5.66 14.24 21.69
N SER A 314 -6.72 13.77 22.34
CA SER A 314 -6.79 12.39 22.85
C SER A 314 -6.77 11.35 21.73
N MET A 315 -7.39 11.66 20.59
CA MET A 315 -7.39 10.79 19.40
C MET A 315 -6.01 10.77 18.77
N ALA A 316 -5.41 11.94 18.53
CA ALA A 316 -4.09 12.05 17.93
C ALA A 316 -3.00 11.33 18.75
N ARG A 317 -3.04 11.47 20.09
CA ARG A 317 -2.18 10.70 21.01
C ARG A 317 -2.37 9.19 20.87
N GLY A 318 -3.62 8.74 20.72
CA GLY A 318 -3.91 7.32 20.49
C GLY A 318 -3.32 6.80 19.18
N LEU A 319 -3.43 7.57 18.08
CA LEU A 319 -2.86 7.20 16.79
C LEU A 319 -1.33 7.18 16.83
N ALA A 320 -0.70 8.14 17.52
CA ALA A 320 0.75 8.13 17.75
C ALA A 320 1.21 6.87 18.53
N VAL A 321 0.41 6.40 19.51
CA VAL A 321 0.70 5.14 20.21
C VAL A 321 0.63 3.93 19.28
N LEU A 322 -0.32 3.86 18.34
CA LEU A 322 -0.36 2.79 17.34
C LEU A 322 0.85 2.84 16.40
N GLY A 323 1.22 4.04 15.95
CA GLY A 323 2.38 4.24 15.08
C GLY A 323 3.71 3.84 15.73
N ALA A 324 3.84 4.00 17.05
CA ALA A 324 5.06 3.71 17.79
C ALA A 324 5.48 2.23 17.82
N PHE A 325 4.60 1.29 17.44
CA PHE A 325 4.95 -0.13 17.32
C PHE A 325 5.85 -0.44 16.11
N GLY A 326 5.90 0.45 15.11
CA GLY A 326 6.68 0.27 13.89
C GLY A 326 8.18 0.44 14.06
N ALA A 327 8.65 0.90 15.22
CA ALA A 327 10.07 1.17 15.50
C ALA A 327 10.52 0.53 16.81
N GLY A 328 11.73 -0.03 16.83
CA GLY A 328 12.34 -0.58 18.05
C GLY A 328 11.90 -2.01 18.37
N SER A 329 11.43 -2.25 19.60
CA SER A 329 11.09 -3.59 20.10
C SER A 329 9.80 -4.13 19.46
N ARG A 330 9.79 -5.42 19.09
CA ARG A 330 8.64 -6.13 18.48
C ARG A 330 7.45 -6.28 19.42
N ALA A 331 7.73 -6.40 20.71
CA ALA A 331 6.75 -6.54 21.77
C ALA A 331 7.09 -5.51 22.86
N PRO A 332 6.86 -4.22 22.58
CA PRO A 332 7.28 -3.15 23.46
C PRO A 332 6.49 -3.22 24.77
N THR A 333 7.14 -2.81 25.85
CA THR A 333 6.45 -2.60 27.13
C THR A 333 5.73 -1.25 27.13
N LEU A 334 4.87 -1.02 28.12
CA LEU A 334 4.27 0.29 28.34
C LEU A 334 5.33 1.41 28.44
N ALA A 335 6.48 1.13 29.08
CA ALA A 335 7.55 2.09 29.23
C ALA A 335 8.25 2.41 27.90
N ASP A 336 8.39 1.43 27.02
CA ASP A 336 9.00 1.62 25.70
C ASP A 336 8.12 2.49 24.82
N LEU A 337 6.80 2.25 24.80
CA LEU A 337 5.84 3.06 24.05
C LEU A 337 5.73 4.49 24.60
N ALA A 338 5.77 4.66 25.92
CA ALA A 338 5.80 5.99 26.54
C ALA A 338 7.07 6.76 26.15
N ARG A 339 8.22 6.09 26.11
CA ARG A 339 9.48 6.69 25.66
C ARG A 339 9.44 7.06 24.19
N ALA A 340 8.97 6.15 23.33
CA ALA A 340 8.89 6.36 21.89
C ALA A 340 7.95 7.51 21.49
N THR A 341 6.85 7.70 22.24
CA THR A 341 5.86 8.75 21.95
C THR A 341 6.11 10.06 22.71
N GLY A 342 6.92 10.04 23.75
CA GLY A 342 7.06 11.15 24.71
C GLY A 342 5.81 11.37 25.58
N LEU A 343 4.84 10.46 25.56
CA LEU A 343 3.58 10.60 26.28
C LEU A 343 3.67 10.06 27.72
N PRO A 344 2.88 10.61 28.67
CA PRO A 344 2.78 10.05 30.01
C PRO A 344 2.31 8.59 29.98
N ARG A 345 2.88 7.73 30.84
CA ARG A 345 2.51 6.30 30.93
C ARG A 345 1.02 6.06 31.10
N ALA A 346 0.34 6.91 31.89
CA ALA A 346 -1.10 6.81 32.10
C ALA A 346 -1.90 7.04 30.79
N THR A 347 -1.45 7.97 29.94
CA THR A 347 -2.04 8.23 28.63
C THR A 347 -1.85 7.04 27.70
N VAL A 348 -0.63 6.52 27.59
CA VAL A 348 -0.34 5.35 26.76
C VAL A 348 -1.13 4.13 27.22
N ARG A 349 -1.18 3.87 28.54
CA ARG A 349 -1.95 2.76 29.10
C ARG A 349 -3.44 2.85 28.73
N ARG A 350 -4.04 4.04 28.83
CA ARG A 350 -5.44 4.25 28.44
C ARG A 350 -5.66 3.95 26.96
N SER A 351 -4.79 4.44 26.07
CA SER A 351 -4.86 4.13 24.64
C SER A 351 -4.76 2.63 24.38
N LEU A 352 -3.81 1.94 25.01
CA LEU A 352 -3.63 0.49 24.86
C LEU A 352 -4.85 -0.31 25.34
N LEU A 353 -5.48 0.08 26.44
CA LEU A 353 -6.72 -0.56 26.91
C LEU A 353 -7.86 -0.39 25.90
N THR A 354 -8.03 0.82 25.36
CA THR A 354 -9.03 1.08 24.31
C THR A 354 -8.74 0.26 23.05
N PHE A 355 -7.49 0.21 22.59
CA PHE A 355 -7.12 -0.59 21.42
C PHE A 355 -7.19 -2.09 21.65
N GLY A 356 -6.98 -2.55 22.89
CA GLY A 356 -7.23 -3.93 23.30
C GLY A 356 -8.70 -4.30 23.17
N HIS A 357 -9.59 -3.46 23.71
CA HIS A 357 -11.03 -3.66 23.58
C HIS A 357 -11.52 -3.63 22.12
N LEU A 358 -10.92 -2.75 21.29
CA LEU A 358 -11.24 -2.65 19.87
C LEU A 358 -10.57 -3.72 18.99
N GLY A 359 -9.69 -4.56 19.55
CA GLY A 359 -9.01 -5.63 18.81
C GLY A 359 -7.86 -5.18 17.90
N TYR A 360 -7.27 -4.01 18.13
CA TYR A 360 -6.07 -3.54 17.42
C TYR A 360 -4.76 -3.90 18.13
N VAL A 361 -4.82 -4.19 19.43
CA VAL A 361 -3.66 -4.51 20.27
C VAL A 361 -3.95 -5.76 21.10
N ALA A 362 -2.97 -6.64 21.22
CA ALA A 362 -2.97 -7.72 22.20
C ALA A 362 -1.92 -7.46 23.30
N SER A 363 -2.12 -8.05 24.48
CA SER A 363 -1.14 -8.01 25.57
C SER A 363 -0.99 -9.38 26.22
N ASP A 364 0.23 -9.69 26.65
CA ASP A 364 0.54 -10.84 27.52
C ASP A 364 0.66 -10.44 29.00
N GLY A 365 0.16 -9.25 29.35
CA GLY A 365 0.24 -8.65 30.69
C GLY A 365 1.41 -7.67 30.85
N ARG A 366 2.56 -7.93 30.21
CA ARG A 366 3.74 -7.05 30.31
C ARG A 366 4.06 -6.34 29.00
N ARG A 367 3.92 -7.05 27.89
CA ARG A 367 4.23 -6.59 26.54
C ARG A 367 2.96 -6.44 25.73
N PHE A 368 3.06 -5.61 24.70
CA PHE A 368 1.96 -5.32 23.78
C PHE A 368 2.37 -5.70 22.37
N ARG A 369 1.39 -6.08 21.54
CA ARG A 369 1.60 -6.36 20.10
C ARG A 369 0.48 -5.74 19.29
N LEU A 370 0.79 -5.19 18.11
CA LEU A 370 -0.25 -4.82 17.15
C LEU A 370 -0.87 -6.07 16.54
N LEU A 371 -2.17 -5.98 16.25
CA LEU A 371 -2.93 -7.00 15.55
C LEU A 371 -3.16 -6.60 14.08
N PRO A 372 -3.27 -7.59 13.17
CA PRO A 372 -3.46 -7.35 11.73
C PRO A 372 -4.65 -6.45 11.41
N ARG A 373 -5.66 -6.43 12.29
CA ARG A 373 -6.83 -5.58 12.20
C ARG A 373 -6.54 -4.11 11.91
N VAL A 374 -5.37 -3.57 12.29
CA VAL A 374 -4.99 -2.18 11.97
C VAL A 374 -4.99 -1.89 10.45
N LEU A 375 -4.76 -2.91 9.62
CA LEU A 375 -4.79 -2.80 8.16
C LEU A 375 -6.20 -2.50 7.62
N GLU A 376 -7.26 -2.79 8.38
CA GLU A 376 -8.65 -2.44 8.04
C GLU A 376 -8.90 -0.92 7.97
N LEU A 377 -7.96 -0.12 8.51
CA LEU A 377 -8.06 1.34 8.54
C LEU A 377 -7.77 2.01 7.20
N GLY A 378 -7.82 1.27 6.08
CA GLY A 378 -7.67 1.81 4.73
C GLY A 378 -6.35 1.46 4.05
N TYR A 379 -5.59 0.50 4.57
CA TYR A 379 -4.26 0.15 4.03
C TYR A 379 -4.32 -0.27 2.56
N ALA A 380 -5.20 -1.22 2.20
CA ALA A 380 -5.33 -1.72 0.83
C ALA A 380 -5.74 -0.61 -0.16
N ALA A 381 -6.59 0.33 0.29
CA ALA A 381 -7.03 1.46 -0.53
C ALA A 381 -5.87 2.44 -0.83
N VAL A 382 -5.10 2.85 0.18
CA VAL A 382 -4.01 3.83 -0.02
C VAL A 382 -2.76 3.20 -0.65
N THR A 383 -2.49 1.93 -0.35
CA THR A 383 -1.45 1.15 -1.03
C THR A 383 -1.92 0.61 -2.38
N GLY A 384 -3.11 1.00 -2.86
CA GLY A 384 -3.58 0.82 -4.23
C GLY A 384 -3.28 2.02 -5.14
N LEU A 385 -2.92 3.17 -4.57
CA LEU A 385 -2.70 4.41 -5.31
C LEU A 385 -1.58 4.30 -6.36
N SER A 386 -1.81 4.92 -7.52
CA SER A 386 -0.83 5.08 -8.58
C SER A 386 0.07 6.29 -8.29
N LEU A 387 1.22 6.39 -8.99
CA LEU A 387 2.08 7.57 -8.88
C LEU A 387 1.34 8.87 -9.25
N ALA A 388 0.37 8.79 -10.17
CA ALA A 388 -0.42 9.95 -10.56
C ALA A 388 -1.30 10.43 -9.41
N ASP A 389 -1.99 9.51 -8.72
CA ASP A 389 -2.84 9.82 -7.57
C ASP A 389 -2.04 10.43 -6.41
N LEU A 390 -0.79 9.97 -6.22
CA LEU A 390 0.12 10.52 -5.22
C LEU A 390 0.63 11.91 -5.61
N ALA A 391 0.91 12.15 -6.89
CA ALA A 391 1.50 13.39 -7.37
C ALA A 391 0.49 14.55 -7.49
N GLU A 392 -0.72 14.27 -7.97
CA GLU A 392 -1.70 15.30 -8.34
C GLU A 392 -2.01 16.32 -7.22
N PRO A 393 -2.22 15.94 -5.94
CA PRO A 393 -2.46 16.91 -4.87
C PRO A 393 -1.28 17.89 -4.70
N HIS A 394 -0.05 17.36 -4.66
CA HIS A 394 1.17 18.16 -4.49
C HIS A 394 1.45 19.04 -5.71
N LEU A 395 1.18 18.56 -6.92
CA LEU A 395 1.25 19.37 -8.14
C LEU A 395 0.22 20.50 -8.12
N THR A 396 -1.00 20.24 -7.62
CA THR A 396 -2.06 21.26 -7.53
C THR A 396 -1.65 22.40 -6.60
N GLU A 397 -1.11 22.08 -5.43
CA GLU A 397 -0.57 23.08 -4.49
C GLU A 397 0.59 23.86 -5.11
N LEU A 398 1.51 23.17 -5.79
CA LEU A 398 2.63 23.80 -6.49
C LEU A 398 2.13 24.79 -7.55
N VAL A 399 1.21 24.37 -8.43
CA VAL A 399 0.65 25.21 -9.50
C VAL A 399 -0.09 26.41 -8.93
N ALA A 400 -0.85 26.24 -7.83
CA ALA A 400 -1.50 27.35 -7.15
C ALA A 400 -0.48 28.39 -6.65
N ALA A 401 0.67 27.94 -6.15
CA ALA A 401 1.73 28.79 -5.61
C ALA A 401 2.61 29.45 -6.69
N VAL A 402 2.90 28.77 -7.80
CA VAL A 402 3.83 29.27 -8.85
C VAL A 402 3.13 29.80 -10.10
N ARG A 403 1.85 29.46 -10.32
CA ARG A 403 1.05 29.82 -11.50
C ARG A 403 1.66 29.37 -12.84
N GLU A 404 2.48 28.33 -12.81
CA GLU A 404 3.05 27.65 -13.99
C GLU A 404 2.64 26.17 -13.96
N SER A 405 2.56 25.54 -15.13
CA SER A 405 2.08 24.15 -15.22
C SER A 405 3.11 23.19 -14.65
N ALA A 406 2.66 22.20 -13.88
CA ALA A 406 3.52 21.17 -13.30
C ALA A 406 3.14 19.77 -13.80
N SER A 407 4.10 18.87 -13.91
CA SER A 407 3.87 17.52 -14.43
C SER A 407 4.82 16.51 -13.83
N VAL A 408 4.45 15.23 -13.91
CA VAL A 408 5.32 14.09 -13.60
C VAL A 408 5.38 13.18 -14.83
N ALA A 409 6.59 12.72 -15.14
CA ALA A 409 6.85 11.78 -16.22
C ALA A 409 7.74 10.62 -15.77
N VAL A 410 7.59 9.49 -16.44
CA VAL A 410 8.42 8.29 -16.29
C VAL A 410 9.21 8.01 -17.56
N LEU A 411 10.32 7.30 -17.46
CA LEU A 411 11.09 6.84 -18.61
C LEU A 411 10.44 5.59 -19.21
N ALA A 412 10.22 5.58 -20.53
CA ALA A 412 9.62 4.47 -21.26
C ALA A 412 10.37 4.27 -22.59
N GLY A 413 11.28 3.28 -22.63
CA GLY A 413 12.25 3.21 -23.73
C GLY A 413 13.07 4.50 -23.77
N ASP A 414 13.31 5.06 -24.95
CA ASP A 414 14.05 6.31 -25.18
C ASP A 414 13.20 7.59 -25.05
N GLU A 415 11.96 7.45 -24.59
CA GLU A 415 10.98 8.53 -24.42
C GLU A 415 10.66 8.77 -22.95
N ILE A 416 10.22 9.99 -22.64
CA ILE A 416 9.46 10.27 -21.42
C ILE A 416 7.97 10.13 -21.69
N ARG A 417 7.21 9.61 -20.72
CA ARG A 417 5.75 9.55 -20.76
C ARG A 417 5.17 10.31 -19.59
N TYR A 418 4.27 11.25 -19.87
CA TYR A 418 3.56 12.01 -18.84
C TYR A 418 2.54 11.11 -18.13
N VAL A 419 2.62 11.05 -16.81
CA VAL A 419 1.72 10.24 -15.96
C VAL A 419 0.82 11.10 -15.07
N ALA A 420 1.22 12.33 -14.76
CA ALA A 420 0.39 13.31 -14.06
C ALA A 420 0.66 14.72 -14.60
N ARG A 421 -0.36 15.56 -14.61
CA ARG A 421 -0.23 16.95 -15.05
C ARG A 421 -1.31 17.82 -14.41
N VAL A 422 -0.90 18.98 -13.91
CA VAL A 422 -1.79 20.05 -13.50
C VAL A 422 -1.47 21.29 -14.34
N PRO A 423 -2.38 21.70 -15.26
CA PRO A 423 -2.16 22.87 -16.08
C PRO A 423 -2.37 24.17 -15.27
N ALA A 424 -1.60 25.21 -15.59
CA ALA A 424 -1.91 26.56 -15.14
C ALA A 424 -3.06 27.15 -15.99
N SER A 425 -3.92 27.95 -15.39
CA SER A 425 -5.02 28.64 -16.06
C SER A 425 -4.52 29.79 -16.95
N ARG A 426 -4.01 29.48 -18.15
CA ARG A 426 -3.58 30.48 -19.15
C ARG A 426 -3.87 30.03 -20.59
N ILE A 427 -4.02 31.02 -21.47
CA ILE A 427 -4.47 30.90 -22.88
C ILE A 427 -3.45 30.16 -23.79
N MET A 428 -2.16 30.15 -23.44
CA MET A 428 -1.15 29.38 -24.17
C MET A 428 -1.00 27.99 -23.56
N SER A 429 -1.72 27.01 -24.13
CA SER A 429 -1.54 25.60 -23.81
C SER A 429 -0.88 24.88 -24.98
N VAL A 430 0.39 24.47 -24.83
CA VAL A 430 0.84 23.27 -25.53
C VAL A 430 -0.04 22.15 -24.98
N ALA A 431 -0.78 21.47 -25.86
CA ALA A 431 -1.75 20.44 -25.49
C ALA A 431 -1.05 19.14 -25.07
N ILE A 432 -0.32 19.19 -23.96
CA ILE A 432 0.27 18.01 -23.31
C ILE A 432 -0.82 17.41 -22.42
N THR A 433 -1.16 16.16 -22.67
CA THR A 433 -2.12 15.38 -21.88
C THR A 433 -1.41 14.20 -21.20
N ILE A 434 -2.10 13.54 -20.27
CA ILE A 434 -1.57 12.30 -19.68
C ILE A 434 -1.43 11.26 -20.81
N GLY A 435 -0.29 10.57 -20.85
CA GLY A 435 0.07 9.62 -21.91
C GLY A 435 0.86 10.22 -23.07
N THR A 436 0.94 11.55 -23.22
CA THR A 436 1.83 12.21 -24.19
C THR A 436 3.27 11.75 -23.99
N ARG A 437 3.98 11.58 -25.10
CA ARG A 437 5.38 11.15 -25.14
C ARG A 437 6.25 12.17 -25.85
N PHE A 438 7.47 12.31 -25.36
CA PHE A 438 8.53 13.06 -26.03
C PHE A 438 9.84 12.28 -25.93
N PRO A 439 10.78 12.47 -26.88
CA PRO A 439 12.15 11.97 -26.71
C PRO A 439 12.71 12.42 -25.36
N ALA A 440 13.47 11.57 -24.68
CA ALA A 440 14.00 11.93 -23.36
C ALA A 440 15.08 13.03 -23.46
N TYR A 441 15.97 12.93 -24.43
CA TYR A 441 17.19 13.74 -24.49
C TYR A 441 17.03 15.28 -24.52
N PRO A 442 16.03 15.88 -25.22
CA PRO A 442 15.87 17.32 -25.29
C PRO A 442 14.97 17.84 -24.17
N THR A 443 14.68 17.04 -23.15
CA THR A 443 13.75 17.40 -22.06
C THR A 443 14.47 17.42 -20.71
N ALA A 444 14.08 18.34 -19.83
CA ALA A 444 14.62 18.41 -18.47
C ALA A 444 14.31 17.13 -17.68
N MET A 445 13.08 16.62 -17.77
CA MET A 445 12.69 15.37 -17.12
C MET A 445 13.47 14.17 -17.65
N GLY A 446 13.68 14.09 -18.96
CA GLY A 446 14.47 13.02 -19.55
C GLY A 446 15.93 13.06 -19.11
N ARG A 447 16.57 14.24 -19.02
CA ARG A 447 17.94 14.35 -18.47
C ARG A 447 18.04 13.86 -17.02
N VAL A 448 17.06 14.21 -16.19
CA VAL A 448 16.95 13.72 -14.81
C VAL A 448 16.76 12.21 -14.75
N LEU A 449 15.92 11.64 -15.62
CA LEU A 449 15.65 10.20 -15.67
C LEU A 449 16.84 9.39 -16.21
N LEU A 450 17.54 9.95 -17.20
CA LEU A 450 18.74 9.35 -17.80
C LEU A 450 19.92 9.36 -16.84
N ALA A 451 19.98 10.31 -15.90
CA ALA A 451 21.04 10.45 -14.90
C ALA A 451 21.15 9.27 -13.93
N ASP A 452 20.08 8.50 -13.73
CA ASP A 452 20.04 7.33 -12.84
C ASP A 452 20.15 5.99 -13.60
N GLN A 453 20.36 6.03 -14.93
CA GLN A 453 20.50 4.82 -15.73
C GLN A 453 21.91 4.21 -15.60
N PRO A 454 22.05 2.88 -15.69
CA PRO A 454 23.37 2.24 -15.74
C PRO A 454 24.23 2.84 -16.88
N PRO A 455 25.55 3.06 -16.66
CA PRO A 455 26.40 3.72 -17.65
C PRO A 455 26.39 3.08 -19.04
N ALA A 456 26.32 1.75 -19.11
CA ALA A 456 26.23 1.01 -20.36
C ALA A 456 24.91 1.28 -21.10
N ALA A 457 23.78 1.23 -20.38
CA ALA A 457 22.46 1.53 -20.95
C ALA A 457 22.38 2.98 -21.42
N LEU A 458 22.94 3.92 -20.66
CA LEU A 458 23.03 5.33 -21.08
C LEU A 458 23.86 5.47 -22.37
N ALA A 459 25.05 4.87 -22.44
CA ALA A 459 25.91 4.94 -23.62
C ALA A 459 25.22 4.38 -24.88
N GLU A 460 24.55 3.25 -24.74
CA GLU A 460 23.78 2.62 -25.82
C GLU A 460 22.68 3.56 -26.34
N ARG A 461 21.90 4.19 -25.43
CA ARG A 461 20.86 5.15 -25.80
C ARG A 461 21.43 6.38 -26.51
N LEU A 462 22.54 6.92 -26.00
CA LEU A 462 23.21 8.08 -26.59
C LEU A 462 23.77 7.79 -27.99
N SER A 463 24.16 6.55 -28.29
CA SER A 463 24.60 6.15 -29.64
C SER A 463 23.49 6.12 -30.68
N ARG A 464 22.21 6.11 -30.24
CA ARG A 464 21.02 6.11 -31.11
C ARG A 464 20.38 7.50 -31.26
N LEU A 465 21.08 8.57 -30.84
CA LEU A 465 20.55 9.92 -30.98
C LEU A 465 20.29 10.24 -32.46
N PRO A 466 19.18 10.93 -32.77
CA PRO A 466 18.92 11.37 -34.13
C PRO A 466 19.92 12.46 -34.54
N ALA A 467 20.24 12.51 -35.83
CA ALA A 467 21.16 13.52 -36.38
C ALA A 467 20.64 14.96 -36.24
N ALA A 468 19.32 15.13 -36.22
CA ALA A 468 18.65 16.42 -36.02
C ALA A 468 17.63 16.31 -34.88
N GLY A 469 17.50 17.38 -34.08
CA GLY A 469 16.55 17.43 -32.98
C GLY A 469 15.28 18.24 -33.28
N PRO A 470 14.34 18.29 -32.32
CA PRO A 470 13.06 19.00 -32.48
C PRO A 470 13.23 20.50 -32.79
N THR A 471 14.31 21.11 -32.32
CA THR A 471 14.67 22.51 -32.60
C THR A 471 16.16 22.63 -32.93
N ALA A 472 16.56 23.77 -33.46
CA ALA A 472 17.97 24.10 -33.69
C ALA A 472 18.81 24.19 -32.39
N ARG A 473 18.16 24.27 -31.21
CA ARG A 473 18.84 24.30 -29.91
C ARG A 473 19.03 22.92 -29.29
N ALA A 474 18.35 21.90 -29.81
CA ALA A 474 18.40 20.56 -29.26
C ALA A 474 19.83 20.00 -29.33
N VAL A 475 20.34 19.52 -28.20
CA VAL A 475 21.67 18.90 -28.14
C VAL A 475 21.59 17.48 -28.68
N THR A 476 22.16 17.24 -29.87
CA THR A 476 22.24 15.92 -30.52
C THR A 476 23.63 15.27 -30.44
N ASP A 477 24.64 15.99 -29.95
CA ASP A 477 25.99 15.44 -29.73
C ASP A 477 26.01 14.50 -28.50
N PRO A 478 26.37 13.20 -28.64
CA PRO A 478 26.36 12.25 -27.55
C PRO A 478 27.26 12.63 -26.36
N GLU A 479 28.46 13.18 -26.63
CA GLU A 479 29.40 13.59 -25.58
C GLU A 479 28.87 14.77 -24.77
N ARG A 480 28.34 15.78 -25.47
CA ARG A 480 27.73 16.94 -24.83
C ARG A 480 26.51 16.55 -24.02
N LEU A 481 25.66 15.68 -24.54
CA LEU A 481 24.47 15.22 -23.81
C LEU A 481 24.86 14.39 -22.59
N ARG A 482 25.90 13.55 -22.68
CA ARG A 482 26.44 12.82 -21.52
C ARG A 482 26.89 13.77 -20.42
N ALA A 483 27.59 14.84 -20.77
CA ALA A 483 28.00 15.87 -19.80
C ALA A 483 26.79 16.54 -19.14
N LEU A 484 25.75 16.89 -19.92
CA LEU A 484 24.52 17.50 -19.39
C LEU A 484 23.73 16.55 -18.47
N VAL A 485 23.73 15.25 -18.76
CA VAL A 485 23.12 14.23 -17.90
C VAL A 485 23.93 14.07 -16.60
N ALA A 486 25.26 14.09 -16.68
CA ALA A 486 26.13 14.06 -15.50
C ALA A 486 25.95 15.33 -14.64
N ASP A 487 25.76 16.49 -15.25
CA ASP A 487 25.43 17.73 -14.55
C ASP A 487 24.09 17.60 -13.81
N ALA A 488 23.07 17.06 -14.47
CA ALA A 488 21.77 16.83 -13.83
C ALA A 488 21.86 15.86 -12.63
N ALA A 489 22.70 14.83 -12.73
CA ALA A 489 22.97 13.91 -11.62
C ALA A 489 23.62 14.62 -10.42
N ARG A 490 24.66 15.43 -10.70
CA ARG A 490 25.45 16.18 -9.71
C ARG A 490 24.63 17.28 -9.03
N ASP A 491 23.84 18.03 -9.81
CA ASP A 491 23.06 19.17 -9.33
C ASP A 491 21.72 18.75 -8.70
N GLY A 492 21.23 17.55 -9.03
CA GLY A 492 19.94 17.03 -8.60
C GLY A 492 18.75 17.74 -9.25
N TYR A 493 18.96 18.40 -10.39
CA TYR A 493 17.92 19.00 -11.23
C TYR A 493 18.44 19.20 -12.65
N ALA A 494 17.53 19.38 -13.62
CA ALA A 494 17.88 19.84 -14.96
C ALA A 494 17.04 21.07 -15.34
N LEU A 495 17.66 22.04 -16.02
CA LEU A 495 16.98 23.17 -16.64
C LEU A 495 17.26 23.12 -18.14
N VAL A 496 16.19 23.13 -18.95
CA VAL A 496 16.28 23.04 -20.41
C VAL A 496 15.44 24.15 -21.02
N THR A 497 16.01 24.86 -21.99
CA THR A 497 15.38 26.02 -22.63
C THR A 497 15.43 25.89 -24.16
N GLY A 498 14.26 25.76 -24.77
CA GLY A 498 14.08 25.82 -26.21
C GLY A 498 14.50 24.58 -27.00
N GLU A 499 14.84 23.46 -26.35
CA GLU A 499 15.32 22.24 -27.03
C GLU A 499 14.20 21.34 -27.54
N LEU A 500 13.08 21.25 -26.82
CA LEU A 500 11.91 20.48 -27.26
C LEU A 500 11.00 21.29 -28.20
N GLU A 501 10.76 22.55 -27.84
CA GLU A 501 9.92 23.49 -28.58
C GLU A 501 10.49 24.89 -28.38
N GLU A 502 10.48 25.71 -29.43
CA GLU A 502 10.95 27.10 -29.32
C GLU A 502 10.09 27.89 -28.33
N GLY A 503 10.74 28.66 -27.45
CA GLY A 503 10.03 29.44 -26.42
C GLY A 503 9.56 28.63 -25.22
N LEU A 504 9.78 27.31 -25.15
CA LEU A 504 9.52 26.49 -23.97
C LEU A 504 10.75 26.39 -23.05
N GLN A 505 10.55 26.56 -21.75
CA GLN A 505 11.55 26.29 -20.72
C GLN A 505 10.99 25.29 -19.69
N SER A 506 11.81 24.36 -19.23
CA SER A 506 11.42 23.35 -18.27
C SER A 506 12.50 23.14 -17.21
N LEU A 507 12.06 23.10 -15.95
CA LEU A 507 12.88 22.79 -14.79
C LEU A 507 12.38 21.48 -14.18
N ALA A 508 13.24 20.49 -14.01
CA ALA A 508 12.87 19.17 -13.50
C ALA A 508 13.75 18.70 -12.35
N VAL A 509 13.18 17.88 -11.46
CA VAL A 509 13.85 17.21 -10.34
C VAL A 509 13.47 15.72 -10.31
N PRO A 510 14.33 14.84 -9.76
CA PRO A 510 14.02 13.41 -9.65
C PRO A 510 12.94 13.16 -8.60
N LEU A 511 12.21 12.07 -8.78
CA LEU A 511 11.37 11.43 -7.75
C LEU A 511 11.94 10.03 -7.48
N ARG A 512 12.35 9.79 -6.24
CA ARG A 512 13.06 8.60 -5.81
C ARG A 512 12.17 7.63 -5.02
N ASP A 513 12.39 6.34 -5.23
CA ASP A 513 11.80 5.28 -4.41
C ASP A 513 12.53 5.13 -3.06
N ARG A 514 12.08 4.18 -2.23
CA ARG A 514 12.69 3.89 -0.93
C ARG A 514 14.15 3.42 -1.04
N ALA A 515 14.55 2.83 -2.15
CA ALA A 515 15.94 2.42 -2.41
C ALA A 515 16.81 3.56 -2.94
N GLY A 516 16.24 4.76 -3.14
CA GLY A 516 16.93 5.93 -3.66
C GLY A 516 17.00 5.99 -5.19
N ARG A 517 16.43 5.01 -5.90
CA ARG A 517 16.41 4.96 -7.37
C ARG A 517 15.41 5.97 -7.91
N VAL A 518 15.75 6.64 -9.00
CA VAL A 518 14.86 7.57 -9.69
C VAL A 518 13.82 6.78 -10.47
N VAL A 519 12.56 6.86 -10.04
CA VAL A 519 11.43 6.16 -10.69
C VAL A 519 10.58 7.07 -11.58
N ALA A 520 10.68 8.38 -11.38
CA ALA A 520 10.00 9.41 -12.16
C ALA A 520 10.75 10.75 -12.05
N ALA A 521 10.32 11.75 -12.81
CA ALA A 521 10.77 13.13 -12.67
C ALA A 521 9.55 14.06 -12.60
N ALA A 522 9.62 15.06 -11.73
CA ALA A 522 8.64 16.14 -11.62
C ALA A 522 9.21 17.40 -12.27
N ASN A 523 8.37 18.17 -12.98
CA ASN A 523 8.79 19.43 -13.57
C ASN A 523 7.82 20.58 -13.34
N VAL A 524 8.34 21.78 -13.59
CA VAL A 524 7.56 22.98 -13.92
C VAL A 524 7.91 23.37 -15.35
N SER A 525 6.88 23.67 -16.15
CA SER A 525 7.01 24.10 -17.54
C SER A 525 6.54 25.54 -17.68
N MET A 526 7.34 26.40 -18.32
CA MET A 526 7.14 27.84 -18.40
C MET A 526 7.60 28.40 -19.75
N PRO A 527 7.05 29.55 -20.21
CA PRO A 527 7.58 30.22 -21.40
C PRO A 527 8.96 30.84 -21.13
N ALA A 528 9.93 30.54 -21.98
CA ALA A 528 11.33 30.97 -21.85
C ALA A 528 11.49 32.51 -21.79
N GLY A 529 10.65 33.25 -22.52
CA GLY A 529 10.69 34.72 -22.53
C GLY A 529 10.14 35.39 -21.27
N ARG A 530 9.43 34.65 -20.40
CA ARG A 530 8.79 35.20 -19.20
C ARG A 530 9.58 34.95 -17.93
N VAL A 531 10.26 33.80 -17.85
CA VAL A 531 10.95 33.35 -16.64
C VAL A 531 12.44 33.19 -16.93
N PRO A 532 13.29 34.12 -16.47
CA PRO A 532 14.74 33.97 -16.60
C PRO A 532 15.25 32.70 -15.90
N PRO A 533 16.32 32.05 -16.40
CA PRO A 533 16.95 30.89 -15.77
C PRO A 533 17.28 31.08 -14.29
N GLU A 534 17.69 32.28 -13.89
CA GLU A 534 18.03 32.65 -12.52
C GLU A 534 16.78 32.61 -11.63
N HIS A 535 15.63 33.08 -12.13
CA HIS A 535 14.36 33.00 -11.42
C HIS A 535 13.88 31.55 -11.30
N ALA A 536 14.03 30.74 -12.36
CA ALA A 536 13.71 29.32 -12.32
C ALA A 536 14.51 28.61 -11.21
N ARG A 537 15.82 28.91 -11.09
CA ARG A 537 16.69 28.33 -10.05
C ARG A 537 16.42 28.90 -8.65
N GLY A 538 16.21 30.21 -8.53
CA GLY A 538 16.09 30.88 -7.23
C GLY A 538 14.72 30.71 -6.57
N VAL A 539 13.64 30.61 -7.36
CA VAL A 539 12.26 30.64 -6.85
C VAL A 539 11.50 29.36 -7.14
N LEU A 540 11.57 28.84 -8.37
CA LEU A 540 10.79 27.65 -8.75
C LEU A 540 11.42 26.36 -8.24
N LEU A 541 12.75 26.23 -8.29
CA LEU A 541 13.45 25.02 -7.86
C LEU A 541 13.20 24.68 -6.38
N PRO A 542 13.27 25.61 -5.40
CA PRO A 542 12.96 25.27 -4.01
C PRO A 542 11.53 24.76 -3.83
N ARG A 543 10.54 25.38 -4.48
CA ARG A 543 9.13 24.96 -4.40
C ARG A 543 8.88 23.61 -5.06
N LEU A 544 9.49 23.38 -6.23
CA LEU A 544 9.45 22.09 -6.91
C LEU A 544 10.11 20.98 -6.07
N ARG A 545 11.22 21.27 -5.39
CA ARG A 545 11.87 20.33 -4.45
C ARG A 545 10.99 19.99 -3.25
N VAL A 546 10.26 20.96 -2.69
CA VAL A 546 9.30 20.70 -1.61
C VAL A 546 8.18 19.77 -2.09
N ALA A 547 7.60 20.05 -3.26
CA ALA A 547 6.56 19.18 -3.84
C ALA A 547 7.11 17.77 -4.14
N ALA A 548 8.31 17.68 -4.72
CA ALA A 548 8.97 16.39 -4.99
C ALA A 548 9.21 15.59 -3.70
N ALA A 549 9.72 16.23 -2.64
CA ALA A 549 9.94 15.57 -1.35
C ALA A 549 8.65 15.05 -0.70
N ALA A 550 7.54 15.78 -0.86
CA ALA A 550 6.23 15.33 -0.39
C ALA A 550 5.73 14.11 -1.18
N ILE A 551 5.86 14.14 -2.52
CA ILE A 551 5.55 12.99 -3.38
C ILE A 551 6.41 11.77 -3.02
N GLU A 552 7.71 11.97 -2.81
CA GLU A 552 8.63 10.90 -2.39
C GLU A 552 8.30 10.34 -1.01
N ALA A 553 7.84 11.18 -0.06
CA ALA A 553 7.40 10.71 1.25
C ALA A 553 6.15 9.83 1.15
N ASP A 554 5.16 10.25 0.37
CA ASP A 554 3.96 9.47 0.10
C ASP A 554 4.30 8.16 -0.62
N LEU A 555 5.14 8.22 -1.65
CA LEU A 555 5.60 7.05 -2.39
C LEU A 555 6.32 6.05 -1.48
N ARG A 556 7.26 6.50 -0.63
CA ARG A 556 7.96 5.62 0.32
C ARG A 556 7.01 4.97 1.31
N THR A 557 6.01 5.70 1.78
CA THR A 557 5.04 5.20 2.75
C THR A 557 4.17 4.09 2.14
N VAL A 558 3.62 4.31 0.95
CA VAL A 558 2.69 3.34 0.32
C VAL A 558 3.38 2.17 -0.37
N THR A 559 4.69 2.29 -0.66
CA THR A 559 5.48 1.22 -1.29
C THR A 559 6.32 0.41 -0.31
N ALA A 560 6.34 0.76 0.98
CA ALA A 560 7.19 0.12 1.99
C ALA A 560 7.08 -1.41 2.02
N TYR A 561 5.89 -1.96 1.77
CA TYR A 561 5.61 -3.40 1.72
C TYR A 561 4.98 -3.86 0.40
N ARG A 562 5.07 -3.06 -0.67
CA ARG A 562 4.72 -3.52 -2.01
C ARG A 562 5.88 -4.39 -2.52
N ALA A 563 5.59 -5.63 -2.90
CA ALA A 563 6.56 -6.43 -3.63
C ALA A 563 6.96 -5.68 -4.91
N SER A 564 8.26 -5.47 -5.13
CA SER A 564 8.71 -4.89 -6.40
C SER A 564 8.26 -5.82 -7.52
N PRO A 565 7.62 -5.32 -8.59
CA PRO A 565 7.50 -6.13 -9.79
C PRO A 565 8.92 -6.52 -10.19
N GLY A 566 9.18 -7.83 -10.26
CA GLY A 566 10.44 -8.35 -10.78
C GLY A 566 10.77 -7.67 -12.11
N VAL A 567 12.04 -7.34 -12.27
CA VAL A 567 12.62 -6.68 -13.46
C VAL A 567 12.16 -7.35 -14.74
#